data_AF-A0A831P1U9-F1
#
_entry.id   AF-A0A831P1U9-F1
#
_cell.length_a   1.000
_cell.length_b   1.000
_cell.length_c   1.000
_cell.angle_alpha   90.00
_cell.angle_beta   90.00
_cell.angle_gamma   90.00
#
_symmetry.space_group_name_H-M   'P 1'
#
loop_
_entity.id
_entity.type
_entity.pdbx_description
1 polymer ?
#
loop_
_entity_poly.entity_id
_entity_poly.type
_entity_poly.pdbx_seq_one_letter_code
_entity_poly.pdbx_strand_id
1 'polypeptide(L)'
;MRVGIKYCGGCNPSYRREKIEEFLRKNFKDVEFHYLSEGEEFDLVVCINGCKRACTIDEVNCSISFDEDVGEDEVIRRFREVLDENFGADSR
;
A
#
# COMPACT_ATOMS: atom_id res chain seq x y z
N MET A 1 9.30 11.14 0.19
CA MET A 1 8.00 10.72 -0.33
C MET A 1 7.22 10.08 0.81
N ARG A 2 6.00 10.56 1.05
CA ARG A 2 5.11 10.15 2.13
C ARG A 2 4.05 9.21 1.57
N VAL A 3 3.98 8.00 2.10
CA VAL A 3 3.04 6.97 1.66
C VAL A 3 2.08 6.65 2.79
N GLY A 4 0.79 6.85 2.52
CA GLY A 4 -0.30 6.52 3.42
C GLY A 4 -0.60 5.02 3.38
N ILE A 5 -0.73 4.38 4.52
CA ILE A 5 -1.18 3.00 4.67
C ILE A 5 -2.58 3.02 5.26
N LYS A 6 -3.53 2.37 4.56
CA LYS A 6 -4.87 2.12 5.08
C LYS A 6 -5.12 0.63 5.19
N TYR A 7 -5.56 0.22 6.37
CA TYR A 7 -6.09 -1.10 6.61
C TYR A 7 -7.60 -1.12 6.44
N CYS A 8 -8.08 -2.11 5.69
CA CYS A 8 -9.50 -2.43 5.60
C CYS A 8 -9.79 -3.79 6.21
N GLY A 9 -10.91 -3.90 6.91
CA GLY A 9 -11.62 -5.15 7.11
C GLY A 9 -10.98 -6.13 8.09
N GLY A 10 -11.60 -6.28 9.26
CA GLY A 10 -11.43 -7.41 10.18
C GLY A 10 -11.99 -8.75 9.65
N CYS A 11 -12.48 -8.78 8.40
CA CYS A 11 -13.28 -9.86 7.85
C CYS A 11 -12.52 -11.19 7.67
N ASN A 12 -11.19 -11.14 7.49
CA ASN A 12 -10.33 -12.33 7.52
C ASN A 12 -9.21 -12.16 8.56
N PRO A 13 -9.36 -12.70 9.77
CA PRO A 13 -8.34 -12.61 10.82
C PRO A 13 -7.09 -13.45 10.52
N SER A 14 -7.16 -14.42 9.60
CA SER A 14 -6.01 -15.23 9.19
C SER A 14 -5.10 -14.50 8.21
N TYR A 15 -5.57 -13.43 7.56
CA TYR A 15 -4.77 -12.61 6.69
C TYR A 15 -3.93 -11.62 7.50
N ARG A 16 -2.61 -11.85 7.51
CA ARG A 16 -1.65 -11.00 8.23
C ARG A 16 -1.32 -9.76 7.42
N ARG A 17 -2.20 -8.76 7.47
CA ARG A 17 -2.04 -7.45 6.82
C ARG A 17 -0.70 -6.81 7.15
N GLU A 18 -0.22 -7.01 8.38
CA GLU A 18 1.06 -6.46 8.83
C GLU A 18 2.24 -6.96 7.99
N LYS A 19 2.18 -8.18 7.42
CA LYS A 19 3.27 -8.70 6.57
C LYS A 19 3.54 -7.83 5.35
N ILE A 20 2.48 -7.34 4.71
CA ILE A 20 2.61 -6.48 3.53
C ILE A 20 3.28 -5.16 3.92
N GLU A 21 2.85 -4.57 5.04
CA GLU A 21 3.50 -3.38 5.60
C GLU A 21 4.97 -3.65 5.96
N GLU A 22 5.28 -4.79 6.58
CA GLU A 22 6.64 -5.21 6.93
C GLU A 22 7.52 -5.31 5.68
N PHE A 23 7.04 -5.94 4.60
CA PHE A 23 7.78 -6.04 3.34
C PHE A 23 8.05 -4.68 2.72
N LEU A 24 7.07 -3.78 2.72
CA LEU A 24 7.24 -2.41 2.22
C LEU A 24 8.28 -1.64 3.03
N ARG A 25 8.14 -1.59 4.36
CA ARG A 25 9.08 -0.89 5.25
C ARG A 25 10.47 -1.52 5.26
N LYS A 26 10.59 -2.81 4.97
CA LYS A 26 11.88 -3.52 4.87
C LYS A 26 12.63 -3.13 3.60
N ASN A 27 11.94 -3.06 2.46
CA ASN A 27 12.58 -2.91 1.15
C ASN A 27 12.64 -1.46 0.64
N PHE A 28 11.82 -0.55 1.18
CA PHE A 28 11.76 0.85 0.78
C PHE A 28 12.10 1.76 1.97
N LYS A 29 13.40 1.81 2.33
CA LYS A 29 13.89 2.57 3.50
C LYS A 29 13.81 4.08 3.35
N ASP A 30 13.84 4.57 2.12
CA ASP A 30 13.78 6.01 1.80
C ASP A 30 12.33 6.52 1.67
N VAL A 31 11.35 5.64 1.92
CA VAL A 31 9.92 5.95 1.86
C VAL A 31 9.35 6.09 3.26
N GLU A 32 8.68 7.20 3.52
CA GLU A 32 8.06 7.48 4.81
C GLU A 32 6.63 6.92 4.83
N PHE A 33 6.46 5.75 5.44
CA PHE A 33 5.14 5.12 5.57
C PHE A 33 4.43 5.57 6.85
N HIS A 34 3.23 6.13 6.69
CA HIS A 34 2.35 6.59 7.77
C HIS A 34 0.98 5.93 7.67
N TYR A 35 0.29 5.75 8.78
CA TYR A 35 -1.13 5.38 8.73
C TYR A 35 -1.95 6.57 8.26
N LEU A 36 -2.94 6.32 7.40
CA LEU A 36 -3.84 7.36 6.92
C LEU A 36 -4.61 7.99 8.09
N SER A 37 -4.39 9.29 8.28
CA SER A 37 -5.06 10.17 9.24
C SER A 37 -5.86 11.26 8.50
N GLU A 38 -6.92 11.76 9.11
CA GLU A 38 -7.72 12.85 8.52
C GLU A 38 -6.89 14.14 8.44
N GLY A 39 -6.91 14.79 7.28
CA GLY A 39 -6.21 16.06 7.04
C GLY A 39 -4.74 15.95 6.65
N GLU A 40 -4.20 14.74 6.49
CA GLU A 40 -2.86 14.52 5.95
C GLU A 40 -2.88 14.20 4.45
N GLU A 41 -1.98 14.85 3.71
CA GLU A 41 -1.74 14.56 2.29
C GLU A 41 -0.60 13.55 2.12
N PHE A 42 -0.81 12.60 1.21
CA PHE A 42 0.13 11.54 0.87
C PHE A 42 0.38 11.51 -0.63
N ASP A 43 1.63 11.22 -1.01
CA ASP A 43 2.05 11.09 -2.40
C ASP A 43 1.44 9.83 -3.03
N LEU A 44 1.37 8.74 -2.25
CA LEU A 44 0.71 7.49 -2.61
C LEU A 44 -0.07 6.94 -1.44
N VAL A 45 -1.10 6.16 -1.75
CA VAL A 45 -1.88 5.43 -0.77
C VAL A 45 -1.85 3.93 -1.05
N VAL A 46 -1.39 3.15 -0.07
CA VAL A 46 -1.39 1.69 -0.06
C VAL A 46 -2.57 1.20 0.77
N CYS A 47 -3.49 0.49 0.13
CA CYS A 47 -4.66 -0.10 0.77
C CYS A 47 -4.47 -1.60 0.95
N ILE A 48 -4.39 -2.07 2.19
CA ILE A 48 -4.25 -3.49 2.50
C ILE A 48 -5.59 -4.00 3.03
N ASN A 49 -6.31 -4.70 2.16
CA ASN A 49 -7.65 -5.19 2.40
C ASN A 49 -7.63 -6.61 2.95
N GLY A 50 -8.35 -6.85 4.04
CA GLY A 50 -8.52 -8.19 4.61
C GLY A 50 -9.46 -9.11 3.84
N CYS A 51 -10.08 -8.66 2.74
CA CYS A 51 -10.94 -9.50 1.91
C CYS A 51 -11.15 -8.88 0.52
N LYS A 52 -11.55 -9.72 -0.44
CA LYS A 52 -11.86 -9.35 -1.83
C LYS A 52 -13.00 -8.35 -2.02
N ARG A 53 -13.75 -8.01 -0.95
CA ARG A 53 -14.75 -6.93 -1.03
C ARG A 53 -14.10 -5.56 -1.17
N ALA A 54 -12.85 -5.42 -0.71
CA ALA A 54 -12.04 -4.22 -0.88
C ALA A 54 -12.74 -2.90 -0.49
N CYS A 55 -13.53 -2.90 0.59
CA CYS A 55 -14.43 -1.80 0.95
C CYS A 55 -13.74 -0.44 1.12
N THR A 56 -12.44 -0.41 1.39
CA THR A 56 -11.67 0.83 1.54
C THR A 56 -11.27 1.48 0.22
N ILE A 57 -11.32 0.74 -0.89
CA ILE A 57 -11.06 1.32 -2.23
C ILE A 57 -12.13 2.35 -2.59
N ASP A 58 -13.38 2.17 -2.15
CA ASP A 58 -14.47 3.12 -2.39
C ASP A 58 -14.36 4.39 -1.51
N GLU A 59 -13.63 4.33 -0.39
CA GLU A 59 -13.53 5.43 0.58
C GLU A 59 -12.27 6.28 0.39
N VAL A 60 -11.23 5.72 -0.24
CA VAL A 60 -9.91 6.34 -0.37
C VAL A 60 -9.38 6.11 -1.77
N ASN A 61 -8.81 7.14 -2.39
CA ASN A 61 -8.13 7.02 -3.68
C ASN A 61 -6.82 6.22 -3.54
N CYS A 62 -6.92 4.90 -3.52
CA CYS A 62 -5.80 3.98 -3.35
C CYS A 62 -4.95 3.96 -4.63
N SER A 63 -3.66 4.28 -4.53
CA SER A 63 -2.69 4.11 -5.62
C SER A 63 -2.38 2.63 -5.88
N ILE A 64 -2.39 1.82 -4.81
CA ILE A 64 -2.20 0.37 -4.89
C ILE A 64 -3.03 -0.33 -3.83
N SER A 65 -3.54 -1.51 -4.14
CA SER A 65 -4.27 -2.34 -3.19
C SER A 65 -3.79 -3.80 -3.17
N PHE A 66 -3.75 -4.37 -1.97
CA PHE A 66 -3.47 -5.78 -1.72
C PHE A 66 -4.67 -6.40 -0.98
N ASP A 67 -5.38 -7.31 -1.61
CA ASP A 67 -6.59 -7.95 -1.09
C ASP A 67 -6.45 -9.47 -0.87
N GLU A 68 -5.22 -9.99 -1.04
CA GLU A 68 -4.85 -11.38 -0.85
C GLU A 68 -3.43 -11.53 -0.28
N ASP A 69 -3.09 -12.73 0.22
CA ASP A 69 -1.75 -13.05 0.72
C ASP A 69 -0.77 -13.21 -0.46
N VAL A 70 0.05 -12.19 -0.67
CA VAL A 70 1.10 -12.15 -1.68
C VAL A 70 2.47 -12.21 -1.03
N GLY A 71 3.42 -12.84 -1.73
CA GLY A 71 4.82 -12.92 -1.29
C GLY A 71 5.54 -11.58 -1.36
N GLU A 72 6.66 -11.49 -0.65
CA GLU A 72 7.52 -10.29 -0.58
C GLU A 72 7.90 -9.76 -1.97
N ASP A 73 8.31 -10.63 -2.89
CA ASP A 73 8.73 -10.24 -4.24
C ASP A 73 7.60 -9.56 -5.04
N GLU A 74 6.36 -10.05 -4.88
CA GLU A 74 5.20 -9.50 -5.58
C GLU A 74 4.79 -8.14 -5.00
N VAL A 75 4.90 -7.97 -3.67
CA VAL A 75 4.70 -6.67 -3.02
C VAL A 75 5.70 -5.65 -3.55
N ILE A 76 6.98 -6.02 -3.60
CA ILE A 76 8.05 -5.14 -4.09
C ILE A 76 7.82 -4.77 -5.56
N ARG A 77 7.51 -5.77 -6.40
CA ARG A 77 7.27 -5.57 -7.83
C ARG A 77 6.13 -4.58 -8.06
N ARG A 78 4.96 -4.84 -7.48
CA ARG A 78 3.77 -3.99 -7.68
C ARG A 78 3.96 -2.58 -7.12
N PHE A 79 4.61 -2.45 -5.95
CA PHE A 79 4.86 -1.13 -5.39
C PHE A 79 5.87 -0.33 -6.24
N ARG A 80 6.92 -0.97 -6.76
CA ARG A 80 7.87 -0.32 -7.67
C ARG A 80 7.22 0.14 -8.97
N GLU A 81 6.34 -0.66 -9.55
CA GLU A 81 5.58 -0.26 -10.75
C GLU A 81 4.79 1.02 -10.50
N VAL A 82 4.10 1.12 -9.36
CA VAL A 82 3.35 2.33 -8.99
C VAL A 82 4.28 3.53 -8.72
N LEU A 83 5.46 3.30 -8.13
CA LEU A 83 6.45 4.36 -7.97
C LEU A 83 6.94 4.88 -9.33
N ASP A 84 7.26 3.99 -10.25
CA ASP A 84 7.75 4.34 -11.58
C ASP A 84 6.65 5.03 -12.42
N GLU A 85 5.40 4.62 -12.29
CA GLU A 85 4.27 5.28 -12.99
C GLU A 85 3.98 6.69 -12.47
N ASN A 86 4.15 6.94 -11.16
CA ASN A 86 3.79 8.22 -10.54
C ASN A 86 4.98 9.19 -10.44
N PHE A 87 6.22 8.67 -10.38
CA PHE A 87 7.44 9.46 -10.16
C PHE A 87 8.57 9.10 -11.13
N GLY A 88 8.45 8.02 -11.89
CA GLY A 88 9.43 7.56 -12.88
C GLY A 88 9.29 8.25 -14.24
N ALA A 89 9.19 9.58 -14.24
CA ALA A 89 9.32 10.39 -15.44
C ALA A 89 10.29 11.56 -15.20
N ASP A 90 11.54 11.24 -14.89
CA ASP A 90 12.68 12.15 -15.12
C ASP A 90 13.91 11.40 -15.65
N SER A 91 13.73 10.69 -16.77
CA SER A 91 14.85 10.33 -17.63
C SER A 91 14.42 10.08 -19.08
N ARG A 92 13.96 11.14 -19.76
CA ARG A 92 14.32 11.53 -21.15
C ARG A 92 13.34 12.53 -21.74
#